data_AF-A0A838E6I8-F1
#
_entry.id   AF-A0A838E6I8-F1
#
_cell.length_a   1.000
_cell.length_b   1.000
_cell.length_c   1.000
_cell.angle_alpha   90.00
_cell.angle_beta   90.00
_cell.angle_gamma   90.00
#
_symmetry.space_group_name_H-M   'P 1'
#
loop_
_entity.id
_entity.type
_entity.pdbx_description
1 polymer ?
#
loop_
_entity_poly.entity_id
_entity_poly.type
_entity_poly.pdbx_seq_one_letter_code
_entity_poly.pdbx_strand_id
1 'polypeptide(L)'
;ADVRRVLLTAFATHDSASLQHTLWAMGQAVLAAHDAVAEIRFTLPNQHHVMVDLSPYGLRNEGEVFVVTDRPFGVIEGTVTREPS
;
A
#
# COMPACT_ATOMS: atom_id res chain seq x y z
N ALA A 1 -0.66 18.52 -7.29
CA ALA A 1 -1.64 17.67 -7.98
C ALA A 1 -0.98 16.43 -8.60
N ASP A 2 0.20 16.57 -9.20
CA ASP A 2 0.80 15.47 -9.98
C ASP A 2 1.39 14.32 -9.14
N VAL A 3 2.18 14.60 -8.10
CA VAL A 3 2.72 13.57 -7.18
C VAL A 3 1.63 12.63 -6.66
N ARG A 4 0.48 13.19 -6.23
CA ARG A 4 -0.66 12.40 -5.75
C ARG A 4 -1.20 11.47 -6.85
N ARG A 5 -1.30 11.94 -8.10
CA ARG A 5 -1.74 11.13 -9.23
C ARG A 5 -0.77 9.99 -9.49
N VAL A 6 0.54 10.25 -9.48
CA VAL A 6 1.58 9.23 -9.64
C VAL A 6 1.49 8.16 -8.54
N LEU A 7 1.39 8.58 -7.27
CA LEU A 7 1.22 7.68 -6.14
C LEU A 7 -0.01 6.79 -6.26
N LEU A 8 -1.17 7.38 -6.56
CA LEU A 8 -2.42 6.62 -6.69
C LEU A 8 -2.40 5.66 -7.88
N THR A 9 -1.75 6.06 -8.98
CA THR A 9 -1.57 5.19 -10.15
C THR A 9 -0.71 3.99 -9.77
N ALA A 10 0.47 4.23 -9.19
CA ALA A 10 1.37 3.17 -8.75
C ALA A 10 0.70 2.23 -7.73
N PHE A 11 0.01 2.78 -6.72
CA PHE A 11 -0.72 1.97 -5.74
C PHE A 11 -1.78 1.07 -6.38
N ALA A 12 -2.54 1.57 -7.35
CA ALA A 12 -3.67 0.86 -7.94
C ALA A 12 -3.25 -0.19 -8.98
N THR A 13 -2.11 0.00 -9.66
CA THR A 13 -1.71 -0.86 -10.79
C THR A 13 -0.50 -1.74 -10.51
N HIS A 14 0.20 -1.54 -9.38
CA HIS A 14 1.37 -2.33 -9.01
C HIS A 14 0.97 -3.72 -8.49
N ASP A 15 1.64 -4.77 -8.96
CA ASP A 15 1.46 -6.12 -8.43
C ASP A 15 2.13 -6.25 -7.06
N SER A 16 1.30 -6.18 -6.02
CA SER A 16 1.73 -5.99 -4.64
C SER A 16 2.06 -7.32 -3.94
N ALA A 17 3.33 -7.71 -3.97
CA ALA A 17 3.85 -8.82 -3.13
C ALA A 17 3.88 -8.51 -1.61
N SER A 18 3.99 -7.23 -1.23
CA SER A 18 3.95 -6.76 0.16
C SER A 18 3.74 -5.24 0.22
N LEU A 19 3.37 -4.70 1.38
CA LEU A 19 3.25 -3.25 1.53
C LEU A 19 4.59 -2.52 1.42
N GLN A 20 5.70 -3.14 1.83
CA GLN A 20 7.05 -2.62 1.62
C GLN A 20 7.37 -2.52 0.13
N HIS A 21 6.98 -3.55 -0.66
CA HIS A 21 7.17 -3.56 -2.11
C HIS A 21 6.37 -2.42 -2.77
N THR A 22 5.11 -2.23 -2.36
CA THR A 22 4.26 -1.14 -2.85
C THR A 22 4.78 0.23 -2.44
N LEU A 23 5.25 0.39 -1.20
CA LEU A 23 5.91 1.62 -0.73
C LEU A 23 7.08 1.99 -1.62
N TRP A 24 7.96 1.01 -1.88
CA TRP A 24 9.13 1.22 -2.72
C TRP A 24 8.75 1.60 -4.16
N ALA A 25 7.81 0.86 -4.77
CA ALA A 25 7.34 1.14 -6.13
C ALA A 25 6.73 2.54 -6.26
N MET A 26 5.91 2.95 -5.29
CA MET A 26 5.34 4.30 -5.23
C MET A 26 6.42 5.39 -5.12
N GLY A 27 7.42 5.18 -4.25
CA GLY A 27 8.53 6.13 -4.09
C GLY A 27 9.37 6.26 -5.37
N GLN A 28 9.71 5.14 -6.00
CA GLN A 28 10.44 5.12 -7.27
C GLN A 28 9.68 5.85 -8.38
N ALA A 29 8.36 5.65 -8.48
CA ALA A 29 7.53 6.33 -9.48
C ALA A 29 7.54 7.86 -9.30
N VAL A 30 7.46 8.35 -8.06
CA VAL A 30 7.51 9.79 -7.77
C VAL A 30 8.88 10.37 -8.11
N LEU A 31 9.97 9.71 -7.70
CA LEU A 31 11.30 10.19 -8.04
C LEU A 31 11.50 10.19 -9.56
N ALA A 32 11.16 9.11 -10.28
CA ALA A 32 11.29 9.07 -11.73
C ALA A 32 10.49 10.17 -12.47
N ALA A 33 9.33 10.57 -11.95
CA ALA A 33 8.49 11.60 -12.56
C ALA A 33 8.91 13.05 -12.19
N HIS A 34 9.70 13.23 -11.12
CA HIS A 34 10.00 14.54 -10.57
C HIS A 34 11.46 14.67 -10.14
N ASP A 35 12.30 15.22 -11.03
CA ASP A 35 13.74 15.45 -10.78
C ASP A 35 14.00 16.38 -9.59
N ALA A 36 13.10 17.32 -9.32
CA ALA A 36 13.21 18.22 -8.16
C ALA A 36 12.96 17.54 -6.80
N VAL A 37 12.42 16.32 -6.79
CA VAL A 37 12.19 15.55 -5.56
C VAL A 37 13.42 14.70 -5.28
N ALA A 38 14.09 14.97 -4.16
CA ALA A 38 15.27 14.22 -3.71
C ALA A 38 14.90 12.98 -2.88
N GLU A 39 13.83 13.07 -2.09
CA GLU A 39 13.33 12.01 -1.23
C GLU A 39 11.81 12.09 -1.04
N ILE A 40 11.20 10.95 -0.71
CA ILE A 40 9.80 10.86 -0.28
C ILE A 40 9.66 9.88 0.89
N ARG A 41 8.85 10.26 1.89
CA ARG A 41 8.61 9.50 3.13
C ARG A 41 7.18 9.00 3.18
N PHE A 42 7.00 7.78 3.67
CA PHE A 42 5.71 7.14 3.82
C PHE A 42 5.54 6.56 5.23
N THR A 43 4.30 6.65 5.72
CA THR A 43 3.76 5.89 6.85
C THR A 43 2.47 5.23 6.36
N LEU A 44 2.49 3.92 6.16
CA LEU A 44 1.41 3.15 5.54
C LEU A 44 0.82 2.16 6.56
N PRO A 45 -0.34 2.46 7.17
CA PRO A 45 -1.04 1.50 8.00
C PRO A 45 -1.67 0.39 7.13
N ASN A 46 -1.46 -0.86 7.51
CA ASN A 46 -2.11 -2.03 6.92
C ASN A 46 -3.43 -2.31 7.62
N GLN A 47 -4.53 -1.74 7.13
CA GLN A 47 -5.85 -2.06 7.64
C GLN A 47 -6.23 -3.47 7.20
N HIS A 48 -6.06 -4.45 8.08
CA HIS A 48 -6.37 -5.85 7.79
C HIS A 48 -7.88 -6.02 7.60
N HIS A 49 -8.25 -6.35 6.36
CA HIS A 49 -9.58 -6.83 6.01
C HIS A 49 -9.55 -8.35 6.04
N VAL A 50 -9.95 -8.93 7.17
CA VAL A 50 -9.92 -10.39 7.38
C VAL A 50 -11.21 -11.00 6.84
N MET A 51 -11.09 -12.06 6.04
CA MET A 51 -12.25 -12.78 5.49
C MET A 51 -13.05 -13.44 6.62
N VAL A 52 -14.35 -13.20 6.66
CA VAL A 52 -15.23 -13.77 7.69
C VAL A 52 -15.51 -15.24 7.38
N ASP A 53 -15.38 -16.11 8.38
CA ASP A 53 -15.87 -17.49 8.28
C ASP A 53 -17.39 -17.53 8.45
N LEU A 54 -18.09 -17.85 7.35
CA LEU A 54 -19.54 -17.99 7.31
C LEU A 54 -20.01 -19.44 7.42
N SER A 55 -19.10 -20.40 7.60
CA SER A 55 -19.44 -21.82 7.76
C SER A 55 -20.38 -22.13 8.93
N PRO A 56 -20.39 -21.38 10.06
CA PRO A 56 -21.39 -21.59 11.11
C PRO A 56 -22.83 -21.32 10.67
N TYR A 57 -23.02 -20.59 9.56
CA TYR A 57 -24.32 -20.29 8.97
C TYR A 57 -24.63 -21.17 7.75
N GLY A 58 -23.79 -22.15 7.43
CA GLY A 58 -23.94 -23.00 6.24
C GLY A 58 -23.65 -22.29 4.93
N LEU A 59 -22.92 -21.17 4.95
CA LEU A 59 -22.59 -20.35 3.78
C LEU A 59 -21.08 -20.40 3.48
N ARG A 60 -20.74 -20.23 2.20
CA ARG A 60 -19.36 -20.02 1.72
C ARG A 60 -19.12 -18.53 1.52
N ASN A 61 -17.94 -18.05 1.90
CA ASN A 61 -17.49 -16.69 1.61
C ASN A 61 -16.45 -16.72 0.49
N GLU A 62 -16.80 -16.21 -0.70
CA GLU A 62 -15.91 -16.19 -1.87
C GLU A 62 -15.09 -14.90 -1.97
N GLY A 63 -14.68 -14.37 -0.80
CA GLY A 63 -13.98 -13.10 -0.71
C GLY A 63 -14.90 -11.90 -0.88
N GLU A 64 -16.11 -11.98 -0.31
CA GLU A 64 -17.10 -10.90 -0.37
C GLU A 64 -17.27 -10.20 0.98
N VAL A 65 -17.28 -10.98 2.08
CA VAL A 65 -17.52 -10.46 3.43
C VAL A 65 -16.22 -10.40 4.22
N PHE A 66 -15.84 -9.20 4.64
CA PHE A 66 -14.64 -8.97 5.44
C PHE A 66 -14.97 -8.19 6.71
N VAL A 67 -14.20 -8.44 7.76
CA VAL A 67 -14.18 -7.61 8.97
C VAL A 67 -12.90 -6.79 8.96
N VAL A 68 -13.04 -5.49 9.21
CA VAL A 68 -11.89 -4.60 9.44
C VAL A 68 -11.51 -4.75 10.90
N THR A 69 -10.33 -5.28 11.19
CA THR A 69 -9.85 -5.35 12.57
C THR A 69 -9.34 -3.96 12.98
N ASP A 70 -9.87 -3.46 14.08
CA ASP A 70 -9.59 -2.14 14.61
C ASP A 70 -8.18 -2.07 15.22
N ARG A 71 -7.68 -3.16 15.82
CA ARG A 71 -6.27 -3.33 16.30
C ARG A 71 -5.87 -4.80 16.45
N PRO A 72 -4.57 -5.15 16.35
CA PRO A 72 -3.45 -4.32 15.89
C PRO A 72 -3.31 -4.36 14.35
N PHE A 73 -2.98 -3.22 13.74
CA PHE A 73 -2.58 -3.14 12.34
C PHE A 73 -1.07 -2.94 12.24
N GLY A 74 -0.44 -3.58 11.25
CA GLY A 74 0.96 -3.30 10.94
C GLY A 74 1.11 -1.89 10.38
N VAL A 75 2.13 -1.16 10.80
CA VAL A 75 2.52 0.12 10.18
C VAL A 75 3.83 -0.10 9.45
N ILE A 76 3.84 0.20 8.15
CA ILE A 76 5.04 0.13 7.32
C ILE A 76 5.52 1.56 7.09
N GLU A 77 6.75 1.84 7.49
CA GLU A 77 7.37 3.16 7.29
C GLU A 77 8.62 3.04 6.43
N GLY A 78 8.88 4.05 5.61
CA GLY A 78 10.04 4.04 4.73
C GLY A 78 10.30 5.37 4.06
N THR A 79 11.57 5.64 3.79
CA THR A 79 12.02 6.75 2.95
C THR A 79 12.64 6.19 1.68
N VAL A 80 12.21 6.68 0.52
CA VAL A 80 12.86 6.39 -0.76
C VAL A 80 13.61 7.64 -1.19
N THR A 81 14.92 7.52 -1.35
CA THR A 81 15.83 8.59 -1.71
C THR A 81 16.53 8.27 -3.02
N ARG A 82 16.94 9.30 -3.77
CA ARG A 82 17.88 9.09 -4.88
C ARG A 82 19.25 8.67 -4.35
N GLU A 83 20.02 7.96 -5.17
CA GLU A 83 21.43 7.79 -4.88
C GLU A 83 22.14 9.15 -4.98
N PRO A 84 23.00 9.49 -4.01
CA PRO A 84 23.85 10.67 -4.14
C PRO A 84 24.81 10.47 -5.32
N SER A 85 24.91 11.49 -6.18
CA SER A 85 25.92 11.57 -7.25
C SER A 85 27.34 11.70 -6.71
#